data_AF-A0A4R2E5P7-F1
#
_entry.id   AF-A0A4R2E5P7-F1
#
_cell.length_a   1.000
_cell.length_b   1.000
_cell.length_c   1.000
_cell.angle_alpha   90.00
_cell.angle_beta   90.00
_cell.angle_gamma   90.00
#
_symmetry.space_group_name_H-M   'P 1'
#
loop_
_entity.id
_entity.type
_entity.pdbx_description
1 polymer ?
#
loop_
_entity_poly.entity_id
_entity_poly.type
_entity_poly.pdbx_seq_one_letter_code
_entity_poly.pdbx_strand_id
1 'polypeptide(L)'
;MEIGEIKRAIEEWSKARTSADDVLAYLKQGTCFKIERSNYDLWKTKSPKELHVYLGVFNGQLQFVLIDSESDKNPEANIDSIVVQDYYPGLNVLDGGIIDHAKDGSVKVVEALKRVMRWTVFMESWVRNSVESSAGVFQAFVLPFSDLTSQFETAGCYETMAIFGLNGKNADLMLWGMPTTIESSGLRTAAVPTGEDKGTPVEDISTPCPPFHNDGLGLL
;
A
#
# COMPACT_ATOMS: atom_id res chain seq x y z
N MET A 1 -19.55 2.51 -7.06
CA MET A 1 -18.88 1.40 -7.76
C MET A 1 -19.54 0.13 -7.29
N GLU A 2 -19.87 -0.77 -8.21
CA GLU A 2 -20.54 -2.02 -7.87
C GLU A 2 -19.52 -3.12 -7.56
N ILE A 3 -19.89 -4.08 -6.70
CA ILE A 3 -19.00 -5.21 -6.34
C ILE A 3 -18.56 -6.02 -7.56
N GLY A 4 -19.41 -6.13 -8.58
CA GLY A 4 -19.07 -6.80 -9.84
C GLY A 4 -17.97 -6.10 -10.63
N GLU A 5 -17.88 -4.76 -10.55
CA GLU A 5 -16.80 -4.00 -11.19
C GLU A 5 -15.46 -4.25 -10.50
N ILE A 6 -15.48 -4.28 -9.16
CA ILE A 6 -14.30 -4.56 -8.32
C ILE A 6 -13.77 -5.96 -8.59
N LYS A 7 -14.63 -6.98 -8.53
CA LYS A 7 -14.25 -8.39 -8.80
C LYS A 7 -13.66 -8.55 -10.20
N ARG A 8 -14.28 -7.92 -11.21
CA ARG A 8 -13.76 -7.93 -12.59
C ARG A 8 -12.38 -7.29 -12.67
N ALA A 9 -12.14 -6.16 -12.03
CA ALA A 9 -10.83 -5.51 -12.04
C ALA A 9 -9.74 -6.36 -11.38
N ILE A 10 -10.05 -7.05 -10.28
CA ILE A 10 -9.14 -8.00 -9.61
C ILE A 10 -8.86 -9.21 -10.52
N GLU A 11 -9.87 -9.68 -11.25
CA GLU A 11 -9.70 -10.76 -12.24
C GLU A 11 -8.79 -10.34 -13.40
N GLU A 12 -8.92 -9.10 -13.89
CA GLU A 12 -8.03 -8.57 -14.93
C GLU A 12 -6.58 -8.49 -14.46
N TRP A 13 -6.33 -8.06 -13.21
CA TRP A 13 -5.00 -8.17 -12.62
C TRP A 13 -4.53 -9.63 -12.53
N SER A 14 -5.41 -10.55 -12.14
CA SER A 14 -5.12 -11.98 -12.04
C SER A 14 -4.68 -12.62 -13.36
N LYS A 15 -5.17 -12.10 -14.49
CA LYS A 15 -4.74 -12.50 -15.84
C LYS A 15 -3.38 -11.89 -16.20
N ALA A 16 -3.17 -10.62 -15.87
CA ALA A 16 -1.94 -9.90 -16.18
C ALA A 16 -0.74 -10.37 -15.36
N ARG A 17 -0.93 -10.80 -14.10
CA ARG A 17 0.15 -11.03 -13.13
C ARG A 17 1.13 -12.17 -13.46
N THR A 18 0.90 -12.91 -14.53
CA THR A 18 1.78 -13.98 -15.04
C THR A 18 2.54 -13.58 -16.31
N SER A 19 2.34 -12.36 -16.80
CA SER A 19 3.02 -11.79 -17.97
C SER A 19 3.97 -10.68 -17.52
N ALA A 20 5.28 -10.83 -17.76
CA ALA A 20 6.26 -9.83 -17.35
C ALA A 20 5.94 -8.46 -17.95
N ASP A 21 5.56 -8.42 -19.22
CA ASP A 21 5.33 -7.15 -19.93
C ASP A 21 4.06 -6.45 -19.42
N ASP A 22 2.98 -7.20 -19.14
CA ASP A 22 1.75 -6.62 -18.57
C ASP A 22 1.98 -6.15 -17.13
N VAL A 23 2.63 -6.96 -16.29
CA VAL A 23 2.98 -6.56 -14.92
C VAL A 23 3.80 -5.28 -14.92
N LEU A 24 4.81 -5.20 -15.79
CA LEU A 24 5.63 -3.99 -15.88
C LEU A 24 4.86 -2.79 -16.42
N ALA A 25 3.94 -2.99 -17.36
CA ALA A 25 3.09 -1.91 -17.86
C ALA A 25 2.22 -1.30 -16.74
N TYR A 26 1.74 -2.11 -15.80
CA TYR A 26 0.94 -1.66 -14.66
C TYR A 26 1.78 -1.12 -13.50
N LEU A 27 2.82 -1.83 -13.06
CA LEU A 27 3.64 -1.41 -11.90
C LEU A 27 4.44 -0.12 -12.14
N LYS A 28 4.68 0.24 -13.42
CA LYS A 28 5.33 1.50 -13.79
C LYS A 28 4.40 2.72 -13.84
N GLN A 29 3.09 2.54 -13.63
CA GLN A 29 2.12 3.65 -13.67
C GLN A 29 2.25 4.61 -12.48
N GLY A 30 2.78 4.13 -11.35
CA GLY A 30 2.89 4.89 -10.12
C GLY A 30 4.05 4.45 -9.24
N THR A 31 4.14 5.04 -8.05
CA THR A 31 5.11 4.68 -7.01
C THR A 31 4.48 4.36 -5.66
N CYS A 32 3.26 4.82 -5.42
CA CYS A 32 2.56 4.66 -4.14
C CYS A 32 1.03 4.75 -4.29
N PHE A 33 0.32 4.23 -3.29
CA PHE A 33 -1.07 4.60 -3.03
C PHE A 33 -1.21 5.17 -1.62
N LYS A 34 -2.33 5.83 -1.35
CA LYS A 34 -2.57 6.57 -0.11
C LYS A 34 -3.68 5.92 0.70
N ILE A 35 -3.53 5.94 2.01
CA ILE A 35 -4.57 5.63 2.96
C ILE A 35 -4.81 6.89 3.78
N GLU A 36 -6.01 7.43 3.71
CA GLU A 36 -6.41 8.62 4.46
C GLU A 36 -6.96 8.24 5.84
N ARG A 37 -6.94 9.18 6.77
CA ARG A 37 -7.55 9.02 8.10
C ARG A 37 -9.03 8.61 8.02
N SER A 38 -9.79 9.17 7.08
CA SER A 38 -11.18 8.82 6.83
C SER A 38 -11.36 7.33 6.52
N ASN A 39 -10.45 6.75 5.73
CA ASN A 39 -10.45 5.32 5.41
C ASN A 39 -10.12 4.49 6.67
N TYR A 40 -9.11 4.91 7.43
CA TYR A 40 -8.79 4.25 8.70
C TYR A 40 -9.96 4.27 9.69
N ASP A 41 -10.61 5.43 9.86
CA ASP A 41 -11.74 5.59 10.78
C ASP A 41 -12.93 4.72 10.37
N LEU A 42 -13.17 4.56 9.06
CA LEU A 42 -14.17 3.62 8.52
C LEU A 42 -13.91 2.19 9.02
N TRP A 43 -12.70 1.68 8.84
CA TRP A 43 -12.35 0.30 9.19
C TRP A 43 -12.18 0.07 10.69
N LYS A 44 -11.66 1.05 11.43
CA LYS A 44 -11.38 0.96 12.88
C LYS A 44 -12.61 0.55 13.68
N THR A 45 -13.81 0.98 13.25
CA THR A 45 -15.08 0.65 13.93
C THR A 45 -15.33 -0.84 14.07
N LYS A 46 -14.76 -1.67 13.18
CA LYS A 46 -14.90 -3.13 13.18
C LYS A 46 -13.81 -3.86 13.97
N SER A 47 -12.81 -3.13 14.49
CA SER A 47 -11.64 -3.70 15.18
C SER A 47 -10.98 -4.86 14.42
N PRO A 48 -10.70 -4.70 13.11
CA PRO A 48 -10.13 -5.78 12.31
C PRO A 48 -8.69 -6.09 12.74
N LYS A 49 -8.24 -7.32 12.47
CA LYS A 49 -6.84 -7.69 12.68
C LYS A 49 -5.96 -7.22 11.53
N GLU A 50 -6.50 -7.24 10.32
CA GLU A 50 -5.77 -7.05 9.09
C GLU A 50 -6.58 -6.18 8.12
N LEU A 51 -5.87 -5.51 7.22
CA LEU A 51 -6.41 -4.88 6.03
C LEU A 51 -5.92 -5.68 4.82
N HIS A 52 -6.85 -6.09 3.96
CA HIS A 52 -6.53 -6.75 2.70
C HIS A 52 -6.42 -5.70 1.60
N VAL A 53 -5.34 -5.75 0.85
CA VAL A 53 -5.04 -4.83 -0.25
C VAL A 53 -4.91 -5.63 -1.53
N TYR A 54 -5.94 -5.62 -2.36
CA TYR A 54 -5.94 -6.28 -3.65
C TYR A 54 -5.46 -5.34 -4.74
N LEU A 55 -4.81 -5.90 -5.75
CA LEU A 55 -4.55 -5.18 -6.99
C LEU A 55 -5.71 -5.42 -7.97
N GLY A 56 -6.15 -4.36 -8.63
CA GLY A 56 -7.16 -4.42 -9.68
C GLY A 56 -6.81 -3.53 -10.85
N VAL A 57 -7.15 -3.98 -12.06
CA VAL A 57 -7.03 -3.17 -13.28
C VAL A 57 -8.39 -2.60 -13.64
N PHE A 58 -8.56 -1.30 -13.42
CA PHE A 58 -9.77 -0.56 -13.75
C PHE A 58 -9.52 0.31 -14.97
N ASN A 59 -10.22 0.01 -16.08
CA ASN A 59 -10.08 0.76 -17.32
C ASN A 59 -8.61 0.95 -17.78
N GLY A 60 -7.78 -0.08 -17.60
CA GLY A 60 -6.35 -0.06 -17.96
C GLY A 60 -5.43 0.64 -16.96
N GLN A 61 -5.96 1.10 -15.82
CA GLN A 61 -5.19 1.68 -14.72
C GLN A 61 -5.10 0.69 -13.56
N LEU A 62 -3.89 0.55 -13.00
CA LEU A 62 -3.69 -0.19 -11.77
C LEU A 62 -4.23 0.65 -10.60
N GLN A 63 -5.11 0.06 -9.81
CA GLN A 63 -5.62 0.63 -8.57
C GLN A 63 -5.56 -0.42 -7.46
N PHE A 64 -5.66 0.03 -6.22
CA PHE A 64 -5.64 -0.81 -5.04
C PHE A 64 -7.03 -0.85 -4.42
N VAL A 65 -7.53 -2.05 -4.14
CA VAL A 65 -8.82 -2.27 -3.48
C VAL A 65 -8.54 -2.68 -2.04
N LEU A 66 -8.95 -1.84 -1.09
CA LEU A 66 -8.68 -1.98 0.33
C LEU A 66 -9.97 -2.32 1.06
N ILE A 67 -9.93 -3.35 1.90
CA ILE A 67 -11.06 -3.77 2.73
C ILE A 67 -10.53 -4.40 4.02
N ASP A 68 -11.18 -4.15 5.15
CA ASP A 68 -10.80 -4.77 6.41
C ASP A 68 -11.16 -6.26 6.46
N SER A 69 -10.37 -7.03 7.21
CA SER A 69 -10.50 -8.49 7.28
C SER A 69 -11.85 -9.00 7.81
N GLU A 70 -12.62 -8.17 8.52
CA GLU A 70 -13.94 -8.55 9.03
C GLU A 70 -15.02 -8.36 7.97
N SER A 71 -14.98 -7.22 7.26
CA SER A 71 -15.85 -6.94 6.12
C SER A 71 -15.61 -7.90 4.95
N ASP A 72 -14.36 -8.27 4.72
CA ASP A 72 -13.96 -9.11 3.59
C ASP A 72 -14.44 -10.55 3.70
N LYS A 73 -14.94 -10.99 4.86
CA LYS A 73 -15.62 -12.29 4.98
C LYS A 73 -16.91 -12.36 4.19
N ASN A 74 -17.54 -11.21 3.92
CA ASN A 74 -18.73 -11.08 3.08
C ASN A 74 -18.75 -9.70 2.39
N PRO A 75 -17.94 -9.50 1.35
CA PRO A 75 -17.73 -8.19 0.75
C PRO A 75 -18.98 -7.66 0.04
N GLU A 76 -19.85 -8.54 -0.44
CA GLU A 76 -21.13 -8.19 -1.08
C GLU A 76 -22.09 -7.49 -0.11
N ALA A 77 -22.05 -7.87 1.17
CA ALA A 77 -22.83 -7.22 2.23
C ALA A 77 -22.11 -6.00 2.86
N ASN A 78 -20.83 -5.78 2.54
CA ASN A 78 -19.98 -4.76 3.14
C ASN A 78 -19.32 -3.85 2.09
N ILE A 79 -20.01 -3.57 0.99
CA ILE A 79 -19.47 -2.77 -0.11
C ILE A 79 -19.01 -1.38 0.34
N ASP A 80 -19.70 -0.78 1.31
CA ASP A 80 -19.36 0.55 1.87
C ASP A 80 -18.06 0.55 2.68
N SER A 81 -17.51 -0.63 2.99
CA SER A 81 -16.21 -0.80 3.65
C SER A 81 -15.05 -0.95 2.65
N ILE A 82 -15.34 -1.00 1.35
CA ILE A 82 -14.34 -1.09 0.30
C ILE A 82 -13.91 0.32 -0.11
N VAL A 83 -12.61 0.55 -0.09
CA VAL A 83 -12.00 1.78 -0.62
C VAL A 83 -11.12 1.41 -1.80
N VAL A 84 -11.26 2.13 -2.92
CA VAL A 84 -10.37 1.97 -4.08
C VAL A 84 -9.47 3.18 -4.18
N GLN A 85 -8.17 2.94 -4.31
CA GLN A 85 -7.13 3.96 -4.31
C GLN A 85 -6.36 3.95 -5.62
N ASP A 86 -6.16 5.14 -6.17
CA ASP A 86 -5.33 5.34 -7.35
C ASP A 86 -3.87 5.02 -7.06
N TYR A 87 -3.17 4.56 -8.10
CA TYR A 87 -1.72 4.43 -8.08
C TYR A 87 -1.08 5.72 -8.56
N TYR A 88 -0.56 6.52 -7.63
CA TYR A 88 -0.10 7.87 -7.94
C TYR A 88 1.29 7.86 -8.58
N PRO A 89 1.48 8.56 -9.71
CA PRO A 89 2.79 8.82 -10.26
C PRO A 89 3.52 9.89 -9.46
N GLY A 90 4.85 9.81 -9.46
CA GLY A 90 5.68 10.99 -9.19
C GLY A 90 5.85 11.38 -7.72
N LEU A 91 5.58 10.48 -6.77
CA LEU A 91 6.02 10.71 -5.40
C LEU A 91 7.45 10.19 -5.25
N ASN A 92 8.40 11.14 -5.17
CA ASN A 92 9.79 10.82 -4.92
C ASN A 92 9.95 10.60 -3.41
N VAL A 93 9.96 9.33 -3.02
CA VAL A 93 10.23 8.86 -1.64
C VAL A 93 11.58 9.32 -1.08
N LEU A 94 12.47 9.83 -1.93
CA LEU A 94 13.74 10.47 -1.55
C LEU A 94 13.62 11.98 -1.35
N ASP A 95 12.43 12.56 -1.54
CA ASP A 95 12.21 13.96 -1.20
C ASP A 95 12.39 14.13 0.30
N GLY A 96 13.22 15.11 0.68
CA GLY A 96 13.60 15.37 2.07
C GLY A 96 12.39 15.48 3.00
N GLY A 97 11.27 16.04 2.52
CA GLY A 97 10.05 16.19 3.32
C GLY A 97 9.42 14.88 3.81
N ILE A 98 9.67 13.73 3.16
CA ILE A 98 9.20 12.40 3.60
C ILE A 98 10.17 11.80 4.63
N ILE A 99 11.46 12.06 4.47
CA ILE A 99 12.53 11.49 5.30
C ILE A 99 12.69 12.29 6.61
N ASP A 100 12.57 13.61 6.55
CA ASP A 100 12.87 14.53 7.67
C ASP A 100 11.96 14.32 8.87
N HIS A 101 10.76 13.73 8.66
CA HIS A 101 9.79 13.43 9.71
C HIS A 101 9.63 11.92 9.97
N ALA A 102 10.38 11.07 9.28
CA ALA A 102 10.32 9.62 9.49
C ALA A 102 11.13 9.22 10.73
N LYS A 103 10.59 8.30 11.52
CA LYS A 103 11.31 7.63 12.63
C LYS A 103 11.18 6.12 12.51
N ASP A 104 12.01 5.42 13.24
CA ASP A 104 11.95 3.96 13.31
C ASP A 104 10.59 3.51 13.90
N GLY A 105 9.91 2.61 13.19
CA GLY A 105 8.73 1.88 13.66
C GLY A 105 9.08 0.41 13.88
N SER A 106 8.28 -0.51 13.35
CA SER A 106 8.66 -1.93 13.23
C SER A 106 9.90 -2.15 12.36
N VAL A 107 10.23 -1.19 11.49
CA VAL A 107 11.46 -1.16 10.71
C VAL A 107 12.22 0.15 10.88
N LYS A 108 13.54 0.07 10.70
CA LYS A 108 14.39 1.26 10.69
C LYS A 108 14.18 2.06 9.40
N VAL A 109 14.13 3.38 9.49
CA VAL A 109 13.96 4.28 8.32
C VAL A 109 14.99 3.97 7.24
N VAL A 110 16.26 3.82 7.62
CA VAL A 110 17.35 3.49 6.68
C VAL A 110 17.14 2.14 5.99
N GLU A 111 16.56 1.16 6.68
CA GLU A 111 16.29 -0.15 6.09
C GLU A 111 15.10 -0.08 5.14
N ALA A 112 14.03 0.63 5.50
CA ALA A 112 12.89 0.89 4.64
C ALA A 112 13.32 1.60 3.34
N LEU A 113 14.15 2.65 3.44
CA LEU A 113 14.71 3.36 2.29
C LEU A 113 15.52 2.43 1.39
N LYS A 114 16.35 1.54 1.95
CA LYS A 114 17.09 0.54 1.16
C LYS A 114 16.15 -0.40 0.40
N ARG A 115 15.06 -0.86 1.01
CA ARG A 115 14.08 -1.76 0.37
C ARG A 115 13.37 -1.07 -0.78
N VAL A 116 12.94 0.18 -0.59
CA VAL A 116 12.33 0.99 -1.65
C VAL A 116 13.31 1.24 -2.78
N MET A 117 14.56 1.62 -2.47
CA MET A 117 15.60 1.79 -3.49
C MET A 117 15.88 0.50 -4.26
N ARG A 118 15.87 -0.65 -3.59
CA ARG A 118 15.99 -1.94 -4.26
C ARG A 118 14.81 -2.19 -5.20
N TRP A 119 13.58 -1.90 -4.77
CA TRP A 119 12.42 -1.98 -5.66
C TRP A 119 12.60 -1.10 -6.89
N THR A 120 12.93 0.18 -6.71
CA THR A 120 13.14 1.13 -7.82
C THR A 120 14.18 0.64 -8.83
N VAL A 121 15.29 0.04 -8.37
CA VAL A 121 16.39 -0.40 -9.23
C VAL A 121 16.14 -1.80 -9.82
N PHE A 122 15.52 -2.71 -9.07
CA PHE A 122 15.44 -4.14 -9.39
C PHE A 122 14.03 -4.63 -9.70
N MET A 123 12.99 -3.80 -9.67
CA MET A 123 11.61 -4.22 -9.98
C MET A 123 11.54 -4.94 -11.32
N GLU A 124 12.19 -4.43 -12.37
CA GLU A 124 12.11 -5.08 -13.69
C GLU A 124 12.68 -6.51 -13.71
N SER A 125 13.87 -6.69 -13.15
CA SER A 125 14.49 -8.02 -13.07
C SER A 125 13.75 -8.92 -12.10
N TRP A 126 13.24 -8.36 -10.99
CA TRP A 126 12.41 -9.09 -10.03
C TRP A 126 11.14 -9.60 -10.70
N VAL A 127 10.38 -8.75 -11.41
CA VAL A 127 9.14 -9.16 -12.12
C VAL A 127 9.44 -10.27 -13.11
N ARG A 128 10.46 -10.10 -13.95
CA ARG A 128 10.81 -11.10 -14.98
C ARG A 128 11.13 -12.47 -14.37
N ASN A 129 11.77 -12.49 -13.20
CA ASN A 129 12.06 -13.73 -12.49
C ASN A 129 10.83 -14.29 -11.74
N SER A 130 9.95 -13.42 -11.23
CA SER A 130 8.78 -13.83 -10.42
C SER A 130 7.65 -14.42 -11.25
N VAL A 131 7.45 -13.93 -12.48
CA VAL A 131 6.41 -14.46 -13.38
C VAL A 131 6.71 -15.86 -13.93
N GLU A 132 7.94 -16.34 -13.80
CA GLU A 132 8.30 -17.72 -14.19
C GLU A 132 7.64 -18.76 -13.29
N SER A 133 7.18 -18.36 -12.10
CA SER A 133 6.35 -19.21 -11.26
C SER A 133 4.92 -19.27 -11.80
N SER A 134 4.27 -20.43 -11.72
CA SER A 134 2.85 -20.57 -12.08
C SER A 134 1.92 -19.68 -11.25
N ALA A 135 2.42 -19.18 -10.11
CA ALA A 135 1.74 -18.25 -9.24
C ALA A 135 1.91 -16.79 -9.68
N GLY A 136 2.73 -16.45 -10.68
CA GLY A 136 2.94 -15.06 -11.11
C GLY A 136 3.53 -14.14 -10.03
N VAL A 137 3.27 -12.83 -10.15
CA VAL A 137 3.48 -11.87 -9.06
C VAL A 137 2.29 -11.84 -8.10
N PHE A 138 2.46 -11.13 -6.97
CA PHE A 138 1.46 -10.99 -5.91
C PHE A 138 0.08 -10.57 -6.44
N GLN A 139 -0.97 -11.09 -5.81
CA GLN A 139 -2.36 -10.77 -6.13
C GLN A 139 -2.94 -9.78 -5.11
N ALA A 140 -2.55 -9.96 -3.85
CA ALA A 140 -2.91 -9.10 -2.74
C ALA A 140 -1.78 -9.00 -1.72
N PHE A 141 -1.92 -8.04 -0.81
CA PHE A 141 -1.11 -7.87 0.37
C PHE A 141 -1.98 -7.87 1.61
N VAL A 142 -1.47 -8.48 2.68
CA VAL A 142 -2.08 -8.43 4.02
C VAL A 142 -1.29 -7.45 4.87
N LEU A 143 -1.99 -6.46 5.42
CA LEU A 143 -1.44 -5.39 6.22
C LEU A 143 -1.96 -5.51 7.67
N PRO A 144 -1.11 -5.72 8.68
CA PRO A 144 -1.55 -5.74 10.07
C PRO A 144 -2.18 -4.41 10.46
N PHE A 145 -3.41 -4.44 11.00
CA PHE A 145 -4.13 -3.23 11.35
C PHE A 145 -3.48 -2.45 12.51
N SER A 146 -2.62 -3.12 13.28
CA SER A 146 -1.74 -2.48 14.27
C SER A 146 -0.86 -1.41 13.65
N ASP A 147 -0.44 -1.59 12.41
CA ASP A 147 0.53 -0.71 11.77
C ASP A 147 -0.17 0.55 11.26
N LEU A 148 -1.43 0.45 10.80
CA LEU A 148 -2.25 1.66 10.60
C LEU A 148 -2.52 2.37 11.92
N THR A 149 -2.75 1.61 12.99
CA THR A 149 -2.99 2.19 14.32
C THR A 149 -1.75 2.95 14.83
N SER A 150 -0.54 2.49 14.54
CA SER A 150 0.68 3.23 14.87
C SER A 150 0.78 4.55 14.09
N GLN A 151 0.41 4.56 12.81
CA GLN A 151 0.38 5.77 11.98
C GLN A 151 -0.70 6.76 12.46
N PHE A 152 -1.96 6.33 12.52
CA PHE A 152 -3.07 7.24 12.74
C PHE A 152 -3.28 7.56 14.23
N GLU A 153 -3.32 6.58 15.13
CA GLU A 153 -3.62 6.87 16.54
C GLU A 153 -2.39 7.34 17.30
N THR A 154 -1.24 6.68 17.07
CA THR A 154 -0.03 6.96 17.86
C THR A 154 0.75 8.16 17.32
N ALA A 155 0.97 8.21 16.01
CA ALA A 155 1.70 9.31 15.37
C ALA A 155 0.80 10.47 14.91
N GLY A 156 -0.52 10.29 14.89
CA GLY A 156 -1.46 11.36 14.54
C GLY A 156 -1.45 11.73 13.07
N CYS A 157 -1.04 10.82 12.17
CA CYS A 157 -0.97 11.11 10.73
C CYS A 157 -2.35 11.45 10.15
N TYR A 158 -2.36 12.28 9.11
CA TYR A 158 -3.57 12.53 8.30
C TYR A 158 -3.69 11.55 7.14
N GLU A 159 -2.55 11.14 6.61
CA GLU A 159 -2.42 10.21 5.49
C GLU A 159 -1.25 9.29 5.78
N THR A 160 -1.29 8.06 5.28
CA THR A 160 -0.12 7.21 5.14
C THR A 160 0.01 6.73 3.71
N MET A 161 1.25 6.69 3.23
CA MET A 161 1.59 6.22 1.91
C MET A 161 2.07 4.79 1.98
N ALA A 162 1.52 3.93 1.13
CA ALA A 162 2.01 2.59 0.91
C ALA A 162 2.88 2.55 -0.35
N ILE A 163 4.13 2.14 -0.18
CA ILE A 163 5.16 2.14 -1.22
C ILE A 163 5.76 0.74 -1.35
N PHE A 164 5.99 0.28 -2.58
CA PHE A 164 6.64 -1.01 -2.78
C PHE A 164 8.10 -1.03 -2.34
N GLY A 165 8.50 -2.13 -1.70
CA GLY A 165 9.87 -2.44 -1.32
C GLY A 165 10.30 -3.84 -1.77
N LEU A 166 11.60 -4.10 -1.76
CA LEU A 166 12.17 -5.44 -1.87
C LEU A 166 12.96 -5.81 -0.61
N ASN A 167 12.42 -6.78 0.13
CA ASN A 167 13.11 -7.44 1.24
C ASN A 167 13.72 -8.76 0.75
N GLY A 168 14.98 -8.69 0.31
CA GLY A 168 15.63 -9.82 -0.37
C GLY A 168 14.95 -10.10 -1.71
N LYS A 169 14.30 -11.26 -1.82
CA LYS A 169 13.52 -11.65 -3.02
C LYS A 169 12.02 -11.43 -2.88
N ASN A 170 11.56 -10.94 -1.73
CA ASN A 170 10.14 -10.75 -1.47
C ASN A 170 9.74 -9.32 -1.78
N ALA A 171 8.66 -9.16 -2.53
CA ALA A 171 7.96 -7.88 -2.64
C ALA A 171 7.24 -7.58 -1.32
N ASP A 172 7.21 -6.31 -0.99
CA ASP A 172 6.78 -5.79 0.31
C ASP A 172 6.09 -4.44 0.12
N LEU A 173 5.27 -4.03 1.09
CA LEU A 173 4.69 -2.69 1.15
C LEU A 173 5.20 -1.99 2.41
N MET A 174 5.67 -0.77 2.23
CA MET A 174 6.18 0.06 3.30
C MET A 174 5.18 1.17 3.56
N LEU A 175 4.77 1.34 4.82
CA LEU A 175 3.94 2.48 5.21
C LEU A 175 4.81 3.65 5.69
N TRP A 176 4.55 4.82 5.09
CA TRP A 176 5.10 6.11 5.49
C TRP A 176 3.97 7.07 5.84
N GLY A 177 3.78 7.34 7.12
CA GLY A 177 2.80 8.34 7.53
C GLY A 177 3.24 9.78 7.25
N MET A 178 2.25 10.64 7.04
CA MET A 178 2.40 12.05 6.72
C MET A 178 1.65 12.88 7.78
N PRO A 179 2.37 13.62 8.65
CA PRO A 179 1.76 14.38 9.76
C PRO A 179 1.10 15.69 9.33
N THR A 180 1.31 16.16 8.09
CA THR A 180 0.56 17.26 7.49
C THR A 180 0.13 16.91 6.07
N THR A 181 -1.00 17.44 5.61
CA THR A 181 -1.37 17.42 4.19
C THR A 181 -0.25 18.09 3.41
N ILE A 182 0.53 17.34 2.63
CA ILE A 182 1.42 17.96 1.64
C ILE A 182 0.53 18.47 0.53
N GLU A 183 0.10 19.72 0.63
CA GLU A 183 -0.42 20.43 -0.55
C GLU A 183 0.74 20.53 -1.55
N SER A 184 0.57 19.86 -2.68
CA SER A 184 1.43 19.91 -3.84
C SER A 184 1.33 21.28 -4.51
N SER A 185 1.87 22.33 -3.90
CA SER A 185 2.16 23.59 -4.57
C SER A 185 3.09 24.46 -3.74
N GLY A 186 4.21 24.83 -4.36
CA GLY A 186 5.16 25.91 -4.06
C GLY A 186 5.08 26.66 -2.71
N LEU A 187 6.25 26.72 -2.05
CA LEU A 187 6.59 27.54 -0.89
C LEU A 187 5.84 27.22 0.42
N ARG A 188 6.54 26.56 1.36
CA ARG A 188 6.20 26.61 2.78
C ARG A 188 7.14 27.57 3.51
N THR A 189 6.58 28.64 4.06
CA THR A 189 7.07 29.22 5.31
C THR A 189 6.74 28.24 6.43
N ALA A 190 7.76 27.67 7.06
CA ALA A 190 7.62 26.75 8.17
C ALA A 190 6.90 27.43 9.35
N ALA A 191 5.63 27.06 9.58
CA ALA A 191 5.06 27.15 10.92
C ALA A 191 5.43 25.85 11.63
N VAL A 192 6.47 25.91 12.46
CA VAL A 192 6.89 24.83 13.34
C VAL A 192 5.78 24.64 14.39
N PRO A 193 5.12 23.46 14.47
CA PRO A 193 4.25 23.17 15.59
C PRO A 193 5.12 23.11 16.86
N THR A 194 4.81 23.92 17.86
CA THR A 194 5.52 23.98 19.15
C THR A 194 5.18 22.81 20.08
N GLY A 195 4.95 21.61 19.54
CA GLY A 195 4.82 20.37 20.28
C GLY A 195 6.06 19.51 20.08
N GLU A 196 6.40 18.64 21.04
CA GLU A 196 7.45 17.62 20.85
C GLU A 196 7.22 16.91 19.52
N ASP A 197 8.14 17.10 18.56
CA ASP A 197 8.07 16.50 17.24
C ASP A 197 8.26 14.99 17.40
N LYS A 198 7.14 14.26 17.50
CA LYS A 198 7.17 12.84 17.80
C LYS A 198 7.57 11.99 16.62
N GLY A 199 7.74 12.55 15.41
CA GLY A 199 8.07 11.80 14.19
C GLY A 199 7.04 10.73 13.82
N THR A 200 7.12 10.24 12.59
CA THR A 200 6.16 9.30 12.01
C THR A 200 6.82 7.93 11.78
N PRO A 201 6.33 6.83 12.39
CA PRO A 201 6.99 5.54 12.28
C PRO A 201 6.98 5.03 10.84
N VAL A 202 7.98 4.23 10.48
CA VAL A 202 7.98 3.46 9.23
C VAL A 202 7.73 2.00 9.57
N GLU A 203 6.77 1.38 8.89
CA GLU A 203 6.32 0.02 9.19
C GLU A 203 6.61 -0.94 8.02
N ASP A 204 7.08 -2.15 8.34
CA ASP A 204 7.42 -3.24 7.41
C ASP A 204 6.24 -4.19 7.24
N ILE A 205 5.65 -4.20 6.04
CA ILE A 205 4.32 -4.72 5.86
C ILE A 205 4.17 -5.36 4.49
N SER A 206 4.39 -6.65 4.41
CA SER A 206 3.34 -7.54 3.92
C SER A 206 3.87 -8.93 3.71
N THR A 207 2.96 -9.87 3.92
CA THR A 207 3.08 -11.19 3.35
C THR A 207 2.35 -11.16 2.00
N PRO A 208 3.03 -11.25 0.85
CA PRO A 208 2.36 -11.28 -0.45
C PRO A 208 1.53 -12.55 -0.60
N CYS A 209 0.29 -12.42 -1.06
CA CYS A 209 -0.64 -13.53 -1.25
C CYS A 209 -1.13 -13.65 -2.70
N PRO A 210 -1.04 -14.84 -3.33
CA PRO A 210 0.01 -15.85 -3.17
C PRO A 210 1.41 -15.22 -3.38
N PRO A 211 2.49 -15.75 -2.77
CA PRO A 211 2.66 -17.18 -2.43
C PRO A 211 2.15 -17.63 -1.07
N PHE A 212 1.71 -16.73 -0.18
CA PHE A 212 1.67 -17.03 1.26
C PHE A 212 0.31 -16.82 1.94
N HIS A 213 -0.76 -17.43 1.43
CA HIS A 213 -2.08 -17.74 2.07
C HIS A 213 -3.28 -17.05 1.38
N ASN A 214 -4.21 -17.86 0.86
CA ASN A 214 -5.49 -17.38 0.30
C ASN A 214 -6.63 -17.41 1.33
N ASP A 215 -6.39 -17.97 2.51
CA ASP A 215 -7.42 -18.16 3.53
C ASP A 215 -7.84 -16.80 4.11
N GLY A 216 -9.05 -16.36 3.79
CA GLY A 216 -9.64 -15.11 4.29
C GLY A 216 -9.74 -13.97 3.27
N LEU A 217 -9.24 -14.16 2.04
CA LEU A 217 -9.34 -13.17 0.97
C LEU A 217 -10.67 -13.28 0.21
N GLY A 218 -11.74 -12.65 0.71
CA GLY A 218 -13.11 -12.87 0.20
C GLY A 218 -13.45 -12.17 -1.10
N LEU A 219 -12.58 -11.30 -1.61
CA LEU A 219 -12.68 -10.72 -2.95
C LEU A 219 -12.02 -11.60 -4.04
N LEU A 220 -11.32 -12.68 -3.68
CA LEU A 220 -10.75 -13.65 -4.63
C LEU A 220 -11.66 -14.84 -4.92
#